data_AF-A0A2W4U075-F1
#
_entry.id   AF-A0A2W4U075-F1
#
_cell.length_a   1.000
_cell.length_b   1.000
_cell.length_c   1.000
_cell.angle_alpha   90.00
_cell.angle_beta   90.00
_cell.angle_gamma   90.00
#
_symmetry.space_group_name_H-M   'P 1'
#
loop_
_entity.id
_entity.type
_entity.pdbx_description
1 polymer ?
#
loop_
_entity_poly.entity_id
_entity_poly.type
_entity_poly.pdbx_seq_one_letter_code
_entity_poly.pdbx_strand_id
1 'polypeptide(L)' 'MHVDIIPEYKISDSDRKAISQLLIESFLDYPLERSYYKLLPQFRYLAWIDDKLVAQVGIRLNRKLRKFGYN' A
#
# COMPACT_ATOMS: atom_id res chain seq x y z
N MET A 1 12.27 -2.87 14.49
CA MET A 1 11.37 -3.25 13.39
C MET A 1 9.93 -3.09 13.85
N HIS A 2 9.08 -2.39 13.11
CA HIS A 2 7.65 -2.24 13.41
C HIS A 2 6.81 -2.28 12.14
N VAL A 3 5.49 -2.49 12.29
CA VAL A 3 4.53 -2.50 11.18
C VAL A 3 3.35 -1.60 11.52
N ASP A 4 3.10 -0.62 10.67
CA ASP A 4 1.95 0.27 10.78
C ASP A 4 0.82 -0.17 9.86
N ILE A 5 -0.42 -0.01 10.33
CA ILE A 5 -1.63 -0.21 9.53
C ILE A 5 -2.28 1.15 9.34
N ILE A 6 -2.13 1.72 8.14
CA ILE A 6 -2.53 3.09 7.84
C ILE A 6 -3.66 3.06 6.81
N PRO A 7 -4.81 3.73 7.06
CA PRO A 7 -5.79 3.96 6.01
C PRO A 7 -5.18 4.78 4.87
N GLU A 8 -5.46 4.44 3.61
CA GLU A 8 -4.82 5.10 2.44
C GLU A 8 -4.99 6.62 2.44
N TYR A 9 -6.15 7.10 2.91
CA TYR A 9 -6.46 8.54 2.98
C TYR A 9 -5.69 9.29 4.07
N LYS A 10 -5.02 8.58 4.99
CA LYS A 10 -4.16 9.15 6.04
C LYS A 10 -2.67 9.08 5.71
N ILE A 11 -2.28 8.51 4.58
CA ILE A 11 -0.88 8.41 4.18
C ILE A 11 -0.32 9.82 3.94
N SER A 12 0.74 10.14 4.67
CA SER A 12 1.46 11.41 4.59
C SER A 12 2.32 11.51 3.31
N ASP A 13 2.78 12.71 2.97
CA ASP A 13 3.65 12.90 1.81
C ASP A 13 5.02 12.24 1.98
N SER A 14 5.55 12.16 3.22
CA SER A 14 6.78 11.41 3.52
C SER A 14 6.58 9.91 3.27
N ASP A 15 5.47 9.33 3.74
CA ASP A 15 5.16 7.93 3.52
C ASP A 15 4.96 7.64 2.03
N ARG A 16 4.31 8.54 1.29
CA ARG A 16 4.16 8.41 -0.18
C ARG A 16 5.51 8.32 -0.88
N LYS A 17 6.47 9.19 -0.50
CA LYS A 17 7.82 9.17 -1.08
C LYS A 17 8.56 7.87 -0.74
N ALA A 18 8.49 7.43 0.52
CA ALA A 18 9.11 6.17 0.94
C ALA A 18 8.51 4.95 0.19
N ILE A 19 7.18 4.91 0.03
CA ILE A 19 6.48 3.88 -0.73
C ILE A 19 6.91 3.89 -2.20
N SER A 20 6.93 5.06 -2.85
CA SER A 20 7.34 5.17 -4.26
C SER A 20 8.79 4.75 -4.45
N GLN A 21 9.69 5.18 -3.58
CA GLN A 21 11.09 4.78 -3.61
C GLN A 21 11.24 3.26 -3.45
N LEU A 22 10.59 2.66 -2.46
CA LEU A 22 10.61 1.21 -2.25
C LEU A 22 10.11 0.46 -3.49
N LEU A 23 9.04 0.95 -4.13
CA LEU A 23 8.47 0.33 -5.34
C LEU A 23 9.43 0.39 -6.53
N ILE A 24 10.10 1.52 -6.74
CA ILE A 24 11.12 1.68 -7.80
C ILE A 24 12.31 0.76 -7.54
N GLU A 25 12.77 0.68 -6.29
CA GLU A 25 13.87 -0.22 -5.89
C GLU A 25 13.50 -1.69 -6.05
N SER A 26 12.23 -2.05 -5.81
CA SER A 26 11.76 -3.44 -5.85
C SER A 26 11.40 -3.92 -7.26
N PHE A 27 11.04 -3.00 -8.17
CA PHE A 27 10.56 -3.33 -9.51
C PHE A 27 11.16 -2.35 -10.54
N LEU A 28 11.99 -2.88 -11.45
CA LEU A 28 12.71 -2.11 -12.49
C LEU A 28 11.81 -1.20 -13.35
N ASP A 29 10.57 -1.64 -13.65
CA ASP A 29 9.64 -0.93 -14.54
C ASP A 29 8.43 -0.32 -13.81
N TYR A 30 8.55 -0.03 -12.51
CA TYR A 30 7.44 0.59 -11.79
C TYR A 30 7.21 2.04 -12.24
N PRO A 31 5.95 2.48 -12.46
CA PRO A 31 5.67 3.86 -12.84
C PRO A 31 6.19 4.87 -11.80
N LEU A 32 7.09 5.76 -12.22
CA LEU A 32 7.76 6.74 -11.33
C LEU A 32 6.78 7.72 -10.66
N GLU A 33 5.67 8.04 -11.32
CA GLU A 33 4.72 9.04 -10.83
C GLU A 33 3.59 8.44 -9.98
N ARG A 34 3.58 7.12 -9.71
CA ARG A 34 2.45 6.47 -9.04
C ARG A 34 2.91 5.55 -7.91
N SER A 35 2.23 5.64 -6.77
CA SER A 35 2.41 4.73 -5.62
C SER A 35 1.42 3.55 -5.62
N TYR A 36 0.70 3.36 -6.73
CA TYR A 36 -0.26 2.26 -6.93
C TYR A 36 -0.40 1.94 -8.42
N TYR A 37 -0.54 0.65 -8.73
CA TYR A 37 -0.54 0.16 -10.10
C TYR A 37 -1.90 0.31 -10.81
N LYS A 38 -2.99 -0.17 -10.18
CA LYS A 38 -4.34 -0.16 -10.79
C LYS A 38 -5.37 0.64 -10.00
N LEU A 39 -5.37 0.49 -8.68
CA LEU A 39 -6.37 1.10 -7.80
C LEU A 39 -5.74 1.46 -6.46
N LEU A 40 -6.24 2.52 -5.86
CA LEU A 40 -5.87 2.92 -4.50
C LEU A 40 -6.30 1.84 -3.50
N PRO A 41 -5.38 1.37 -2.64
CA PRO A 41 -5.74 0.54 -1.48
C PRO A 41 -6.71 1.26 -0.55
N GLN A 42 -7.34 0.51 0.35
CA GLN A 42 -8.08 1.08 1.48
C GLN A 42 -7.19 1.23 2.71
N PHE A 43 -6.29 0.26 2.89
CA PHE A 43 -5.30 0.23 3.96
C PHE A 43 -3.94 -0.16 3.39
N ARG A 44 -2.88 0.33 4.01
CA ARG A 44 -1.52 -0.16 3.80
C ARG A 44 -0.93 -0.67 5.09
N TYR A 45 -0.20 -1.75 4.94
CA TYR A 45 0.71 -2.27 5.94
C TYR A 45 2.10 -1.79 5.54
N LEU A 46 2.75 -0.99 6.38
CA LEU A 46 4.08 -0.45 6.14
C LEU A 46 5.04 -1.04 7.17
N ALA A 47 6.06 -1.76 6.71
CA ALA A 47 7.06 -2.37 7.59
C ALA A 47 8.34 -1.55 7.57
N TRP A 48 8.80 -1.19 8.77
CA TRP A 48 9.94 -0.29 8.98
C TRP A 48 11.04 -0.97 9.79
N ILE A 49 12.29 -0.71 9.40
CA ILE A 49 13.49 -0.98 10.19
C ILE A 49 14.17 0.37 10.38
N ASP A 50 14.31 0.79 11.64
CA ASP A 50 14.65 2.17 12.01
C ASP A 50 13.70 3.14 11.29
N ASP A 51 14.23 4.08 10.52
CA ASP A 51 13.45 5.04 9.72
C ASP A 51 13.31 4.65 8.25
N LYS A 52 13.72 3.42 7.88
CA LYS A 52 13.67 2.93 6.49
C LYS A 52 12.47 2.01 6.26
N LEU A 53 11.65 2.35 5.26
CA LEU A 53 10.59 1.47 4.77
C LEU A 53 11.20 0.31 4.00
N VAL A 54 10.93 -0.93 4.42
CA VAL A 54 11.52 -2.15 3.83
C VAL A 54 10.50 -3.05 3.15
N ALA A 55 9.21 -2.90 3.48
CA ALA A 55 8.14 -3.60 2.78
C ALA A 55 6.82 -2.81 2.89
N GLN A 56 5.95 -2.98 1.89
CA GLN A 56 4.59 -2.45 1.94
C GLN A 56 3.59 -3.39 1.27
N VAL A 57 2.39 -3.47 1.83
CA VAL A 57 1.26 -4.23 1.26
C VAL A 57 0.00 -3.37 1.27
N GLY A 58 -0.60 -3.17 0.09
CA GLY A 58 -1.90 -2.52 -0.06
C GLY A 58 -3.04 -3.53 0.04
N ILE A 59 -3.96 -3.33 0.99
CA ILE A 59 -5.17 -4.13 1.15
C ILE A 59 -6.36 -3.40 0.54
N ARG A 60 -7.11 -4.12 -0.29
CA ARG A 60 -8.35 -3.66 -0.89
C ARG A 60 -9.47 -4.66 -0.59
N LEU A 61 -10.55 -4.23 0.05
CA LEU A 61 -11.77 -5.04 0.12
C LEU A 61 -12.51 -4.98 -1.22
N ASN A 62 -12.68 -6.14 -1.85
CA ASN A 62 -13.56 -6.29 -2.99
C ASN A 62 -14.95 -6.71 -2.50
N ARG A 63 -15.96 -5.85 -2.68
CA ARG A 63 -17.35 -6.09 -2.25
C ARG A 63 -18.11 -7.13 -3.10
N LYS A 64 -17.44 -7.90 -3.95
CA LYS A 64 -18.10 -8.91 -4.83
C LYS A 64 -18.63 -10.16 -4.09
N LEU A 65 -18.53 -10.24 -2.76
CA LEU A 65 -18.96 -11.39 -1.95
C LEU A 65 -20.37 -11.31 -1.33
N ARG A 66 -21.29 -10.48 -1.86
CA ARG A 66 -22.72 -10.52 -1.48
C ARG A 66 -23.65 -10.92 -2.63
N LYS A 67 -23.32 -12.01 -3.33
CA LYS A 67 -24.28 -12.70 -4.23
C LYS A 67 -24.36 -14.21 -3.99
N PHE A 68 -24.02 -14.66 -2.78
CA PHE A 68 -24.35 -16.02 -2.35
C PHE A 68 -25.06 -15.96 -1.00
N GLY A 69 -26.35 -16.28 -1.03
CA GLY A 69 -27.13 -16.83 0.09
C GLY A 69 -27.60 -15.85 1.16
N TYR A 70 -28.82 -15.34 0.99
CA TYR A 70 -29.87 -15.48 2.01
C TYR A 70 -31.17 -15.79 1.27
N ASN A 71 -31.86 -16.82 1.76
CA ASN A 71 -33.10 -17.41 1.23
C ASN A 71 -34.23 -16.40 1.04
#